data_AF-A0A521MR33-F1
#
_entry.id   AF-A0A521MR33-F1
#
_cell.length_a   1.000
_cell.length_b   1.000
_cell.length_c   1.000
_cell.angle_alpha   90.00
_cell.angle_beta   90.00
_cell.angle_gamma   90.00
#
_symmetry.space_group_name_H-M   'P 1'
#
loop_
_entity.id
_entity.type
_entity.pdbx_description
1 polymer ?
#
loop_
_entity_poly.entity_id
_entity_poly.type
_entity_poly.pdbx_seq_one_letter_code
_entity_poly.pdbx_strand_id
1 'polypeptide(L)'
;MSTYYVNKFLFQVDGDPGLLAAYKADPAALVDRWEADYGRRLGTNNSVETTSWLHFTDEERTALVEHDYVALFEMGAHFFLTLTIFIALYDDDYIAQSGPLSFQREYASRLSHWLGKDYPTVAL
;
A
#
# COMPACT_ATOMS: atom_id res chain seq x y z
N MET A 1 0.22 7.60 -14.31
CA MET A 1 0.24 6.98 -12.97
C MET A 1 1.55 6.25 -12.80
N SER A 2 2.14 6.31 -11.62
CA SER A 2 3.37 5.54 -11.35
C SER A 2 3.03 4.39 -10.43
N THR A 3 2.56 3.28 -11.01
CA THR A 3 2.42 1.99 -10.30
C THR A 3 3.67 1.63 -9.50
N TYR A 4 4.84 2.04 -10.01
CA TYR A 4 6.11 1.96 -9.31
C TYR A 4 6.11 2.69 -7.96
N TYR A 5 5.62 3.94 -7.89
CA TYR A 5 5.73 4.77 -6.69
C TYR A 5 4.82 4.26 -5.56
N VAL A 6 3.59 3.86 -5.91
CA VAL A 6 2.67 3.19 -4.98
C VAL A 6 3.28 1.87 -4.49
N ASN A 7 3.76 1.02 -5.38
CA ASN A 7 4.38 -0.26 -4.98
C ASN A 7 5.63 -0.06 -4.12
N LYS A 8 6.42 0.98 -4.39
CA LYS A 8 7.57 1.35 -3.57
C LYS A 8 7.14 1.72 -2.14
N PHE A 9 6.08 2.52 -1.99
CA PHE A 9 5.52 2.85 -0.68
C PHE A 9 5.08 1.60 0.07
N LEU A 10 4.22 0.79 -0.55
CA LEU A 10 3.68 -0.42 0.08
C LEU A 10 4.81 -1.37 0.52
N PHE A 11 5.80 -1.60 -0.35
CA PHE A 11 6.95 -2.44 -0.05
C PHE A 11 7.80 -1.91 1.12
N GLN A 12 8.10 -0.61 1.14
CA GLN A 12 8.96 -0.04 2.19
C GLN A 12 8.25 0.05 3.54
N VAL A 13 6.96 0.39 3.56
CA VAL A 13 6.19 0.52 4.80
C VAL A 13 5.91 -0.85 5.43
N ASP A 14 5.58 -1.86 4.62
CA ASP A 14 5.38 -3.24 5.11
C ASP A 14 6.68 -3.85 5.68
N GLY A 15 7.83 -3.47 5.11
CA GLY A 15 9.15 -3.97 5.52
C GLY A 15 9.75 -3.34 6.77
N ASP A 16 9.18 -2.26 7.30
CA ASP A 16 9.70 -1.52 8.46
C ASP A 16 8.63 -1.38 9.56
N PRO A 17 8.79 -2.02 10.73
CA PRO A 17 7.79 -1.97 11.81
C PRO A 17 7.48 -0.56 12.31
N GLY A 18 8.45 0.37 12.26
CA GLY A 18 8.26 1.75 12.67
C GLY A 18 7.43 2.54 11.66
N LEU A 19 7.67 2.33 10.36
CA LEU A 19 6.83 2.91 9.31
C LEU A 19 5.42 2.32 9.34
N LEU A 20 5.28 1.00 9.48
CA LEU A 20 3.99 0.34 9.56
C LEU A 20 3.16 0.85 10.75
N ALA A 21 3.76 0.95 11.94
CA ALA A 21 3.08 1.48 13.12
C ALA A 21 2.66 2.94 12.94
N ALA A 22 3.51 3.77 12.30
CA ALA A 22 3.15 5.14 11.96
C ALA A 22 2.02 5.21 10.92
N TYR A 23 1.99 4.29 9.96
CA TYR A 23 0.94 4.22 8.95
C TYR A 23 -0.41 3.91 9.59
N LYS A 24 -0.44 2.91 10.48
CA LYS A 24 -1.65 2.55 11.22
C LYS A 24 -2.16 3.70 12.09
N ALA A 25 -1.26 4.47 12.69
CA ALA A 25 -1.61 5.54 13.62
C ALA A 25 -2.14 6.80 12.92
N ASP A 26 -1.50 7.22 11.83
CA ASP A 26 -1.87 8.41 11.05
C ASP A 26 -1.46 8.23 9.58
N PRO A 27 -2.36 7.66 8.74
CA PRO A 27 -2.06 7.38 7.34
C PRO A 27 -1.67 8.63 6.54
N ALA A 28 -2.39 9.73 6.75
CA ALA A 28 -2.14 11.00 6.05
C ALA A 28 -0.76 11.55 6.40
N ALA A 29 -0.42 11.62 7.69
CA ALA A 29 0.90 12.11 8.10
C ALA A 29 2.03 11.20 7.62
N LEU A 30 1.84 9.87 7.59
CA LEU A 30 2.87 9.00 7.03
C LEU A 30 3.03 9.20 5.53
N VAL A 31 1.95 9.23 4.75
CA VAL A 31 2.02 9.39 3.28
C VAL A 31 2.75 10.68 2.92
N ASP A 32 2.41 11.79 3.58
CA ASP A 32 3.07 13.08 3.36
C ASP A 32 4.57 13.04 3.73
N ARG A 33 4.90 12.49 4.90
CA ARG A 33 6.29 12.37 5.35
C ARG A 33 7.10 11.44 4.47
N TRP A 34 6.52 10.32 4.06
CA TRP A 34 7.20 9.35 3.21
C TRP A 34 7.50 9.95 1.84
N GLU A 35 6.53 10.63 1.22
CA GLU A 35 6.72 11.27 -0.08
C GLU A 35 7.73 12.42 -0.04
N ALA A 36 7.79 13.17 1.06
CA ALA A 36 8.75 14.26 1.23
C ALA A 36 10.20 13.79 1.40
N ASP A 37 10.41 12.55 1.86
CA ASP A 37 11.72 11.99 2.21
C ASP A 37 12.00 10.65 1.50
N TYR A 38 11.54 9.54 2.07
CA TYR A 38 11.81 8.17 1.60
C TYR A 38 11.47 7.96 0.12
N GLY A 39 10.34 8.49 -0.33
CA GLY A 39 9.86 8.39 -1.70
C GLY A 39 10.85 8.99 -2.71
N ARG A 40 11.50 10.10 -2.35
CA ARG A 40 12.46 10.78 -3.24
C ARG A 40 13.80 10.05 -3.38
N ARG A 41 14.19 9.23 -2.39
CA ARG A 41 15.48 8.52 -2.40
C ARG A 41 15.50 7.46 -3.50
N LEU A 42 16.52 7.47 -4.35
CA LEU A 42 16.70 6.47 -5.42
C LEU A 42 17.46 5.24 -4.91
N GLY A 43 17.15 4.05 -5.41
CA GLY A 43 17.83 2.80 -5.00
C GLY A 43 17.32 2.17 -3.69
N THR A 44 17.77 0.94 -3.43
CA THR A 44 17.24 0.08 -2.35
C THR A 44 17.86 0.33 -0.98
N ASN A 45 19.04 0.96 -0.89
CA ASN A 45 19.79 1.13 0.35
C ASN A 45 20.33 2.55 0.53
N ASN A 46 19.48 3.47 1.03
CA ASN A 46 19.91 4.73 1.63
C ASN A 46 20.84 5.59 0.75
N SER A 47 20.50 5.76 -0.52
CA SER A 47 21.31 6.61 -1.40
C SER A 47 21.12 8.10 -1.04
N VAL A 48 22.18 8.87 -1.28
CA VAL A 48 22.17 10.34 -1.21
C VAL A 48 21.41 10.94 -2.42
N GLU A 49 21.07 10.12 -3.41
CA GLU A 49 20.44 10.56 -4.65
C GLU A 49 18.93 10.68 -4.45
N THR A 50 18.41 11.88 -4.72
CA THR A 50 16.99 12.19 -4.61
C THR A 50 16.42 12.62 -5.95
N THR A 51 15.17 12.25 -6.24
CA THR A 51 14.41 12.72 -7.39
C THR A 51 13.28 13.66 -6.98
N SER A 52 12.96 14.61 -7.85
CA SER A 52 11.76 15.46 -7.78
C SER A 52 10.66 15.02 -8.75
N TRP A 53 10.90 13.98 -9.55
CA TRP A 53 9.98 13.56 -10.61
C TRP A 53 8.84 12.67 -10.12
N LEU A 54 9.03 11.95 -9.01
CA LEU A 54 8.05 11.02 -8.47
C LEU A 54 7.17 11.72 -7.43
N HIS A 55 5.86 11.56 -7.58
CA HIS A 55 4.83 12.03 -6.67
C HIS A 55 3.60 11.12 -6.83
N PHE A 56 2.79 11.04 -5.78
CA PHE A 56 1.47 10.42 -5.88
C PHE A 56 0.52 11.33 -6.65
N THR A 57 -0.39 10.74 -7.42
CA THR A 57 -1.60 11.47 -7.84
C THR A 57 -2.54 11.67 -6.64
N ASP A 58 -3.55 12.53 -6.81
CA ASP A 58 -4.54 12.77 -5.74
C ASP A 58 -5.36 11.50 -5.44
N GLU A 59 -5.65 10.69 -6.46
CA GLU A 59 -6.35 9.41 -6.32
C GLU A 59 -5.48 8.37 -5.60
N GLU A 60 -4.21 8.26 -5.99
CA GLU A 60 -3.24 7.36 -5.32
C GLU A 60 -3.08 7.76 -3.85
N ARG A 61 -2.95 9.05 -3.55
CA ARG A 61 -2.89 9.55 -2.16
C ARG A 61 -4.15 9.21 -1.39
N THR A 62 -5.32 9.47 -1.96
CA THR A 62 -6.60 9.20 -1.30
C THR A 62 -6.72 7.72 -0.95
N ALA A 63 -6.43 6.83 -1.90
CA ALA A 63 -6.51 5.39 -1.65
C ALA A 63 -5.49 4.90 -0.61
N LEU A 64 -4.30 5.49 -0.55
CA LEU A 64 -3.33 5.22 0.52
C LEU A 64 -3.86 5.72 1.87
N VAL A 65 -4.34 6.96 1.96
CA VAL A 65 -4.81 7.54 3.23
C VAL A 65 -6.05 6.82 3.78
N GLU A 66 -6.97 6.46 2.90
CA GLU A 66 -8.21 5.76 3.26
C GLU A 66 -8.03 4.25 3.41
N HIS A 67 -6.82 3.73 3.17
CA HIS A 67 -6.54 2.29 3.12
C HIS A 67 -7.48 1.54 2.15
N ASP A 68 -7.86 2.17 1.04
CA ASP A 68 -8.71 1.57 0.00
C ASP A 68 -7.89 0.60 -0.87
N TYR A 69 -7.70 -0.60 -0.36
CA TYR A 69 -6.98 -1.67 -1.03
C TYR A 69 -7.65 -2.18 -2.30
N VAL A 70 -8.95 -1.93 -2.49
CA VAL A 70 -9.64 -2.23 -3.75
C VAL A 70 -9.21 -1.21 -4.79
N ALA A 71 -9.31 0.09 -4.49
CA ALA A 71 -8.85 1.13 -5.39
C ALA A 71 -7.36 1.00 -5.71
N LEU A 72 -6.50 0.74 -4.72
CA LEU A 72 -5.07 0.50 -4.96
C LEU A 72 -4.84 -0.65 -5.94
N PHE A 73 -5.53 -1.78 -5.76
CA PHE A 73 -5.44 -2.92 -6.68
C PHE A 73 -5.91 -2.56 -8.08
N GLU A 74 -7.06 -1.87 -8.21
CA GLU A 74 -7.63 -1.45 -9.50
C GLU A 74 -6.77 -0.43 -10.23
N MET A 75 -6.00 0.37 -9.48
CA MET A 75 -4.97 1.28 -9.96
C MET A 75 -3.66 0.59 -10.37
N GLY A 76 -3.58 -0.74 -10.24
CA GLY A 76 -2.43 -1.55 -10.65
C GLY A 76 -1.40 -1.79 -9.54
N ALA A 77 -1.69 -1.44 -8.28
CA ALA A 77 -0.83 -1.84 -7.18
C ALA A 77 -0.72 -3.37 -7.11
N HIS A 78 0.49 -3.85 -6.82
CA HIS A 78 0.77 -5.28 -6.83
C HIS A 78 0.00 -5.97 -5.71
N PHE A 79 -0.84 -6.95 -6.04
CA PHE A 79 -1.73 -7.65 -5.10
C PHE A 79 -1.04 -8.19 -3.85
N PHE A 80 0.17 -8.73 -4.01
CA PHE A 80 0.91 -9.24 -2.85
C PHE A 80 1.26 -8.11 -1.86
N LEU A 81 1.67 -6.94 -2.37
CA LEU A 81 2.06 -5.80 -1.53
C LEU A 81 0.85 -5.20 -0.81
N THR A 82 -0.30 -5.11 -1.49
CA THR A 82 -1.54 -4.68 -0.85
C THR A 82 -2.00 -5.72 0.18
N LEU A 83 -2.00 -7.01 -0.16
CA LEU A 83 -2.44 -8.05 0.77
C LEU A 83 -1.60 -8.09 2.05
N THR A 84 -0.27 -8.10 1.95
CA THR A 84 0.59 -8.26 3.12
C THR A 84 0.52 -7.07 4.06
N ILE A 85 0.61 -5.84 3.54
CA ILE A 85 0.56 -4.65 4.38
C ILE A 85 -0.78 -4.54 5.12
N PHE A 86 -1.91 -4.83 4.47
CA PHE A 86 -3.21 -4.70 5.13
C PHE A 86 -3.50 -5.85 6.11
N ILE A 87 -2.93 -7.05 5.90
CA ILE A 87 -2.87 -8.06 6.95
C ILE A 87 -2.07 -7.50 8.13
N ALA A 88 -0.87 -6.97 7.89
CA ALA A 88 -0.01 -6.46 8.95
C ALA A 88 -0.66 -5.28 9.73
N LEU A 89 -1.48 -4.47 9.07
CA LEU A 89 -2.23 -3.39 9.70
C LEU A 89 -3.43 -3.87 10.51
N TYR A 90 -4.17 -4.89 10.05
CA TYR A 90 -5.52 -5.17 10.54
C TYR A 90 -5.76 -6.56 11.13
N ASP A 91 -4.88 -7.55 10.88
CA ASP A 91 -5.17 -8.95 11.23
C ASP A 91 -5.42 -9.14 12.73
N ASP A 92 -4.66 -8.47 13.61
CA ASP A 92 -4.87 -8.55 15.06
C ASP A 92 -6.24 -8.01 15.49
N ASP A 93 -6.67 -6.89 14.91
CA ASP A 93 -7.97 -6.26 15.24
C ASP A 93 -9.13 -7.15 14.77
N TYR A 94 -8.98 -7.72 13.56
CA TYR A 94 -9.94 -8.64 12.96
C TYR A 94 -10.01 -9.97 13.71
N ILE A 95 -8.86 -10.52 14.13
CA ILE A 95 -8.79 -11.73 14.96
C ILE A 95 -9.50 -11.51 16.28
N ALA A 96 -9.24 -10.39 16.96
CA ALA A 96 -9.88 -10.05 18.23
C ALA A 96 -11.41 -9.91 18.09
N GLN A 97 -11.88 -9.39 16.96
CA GLN A 97 -13.31 -9.14 16.74
C GLN A 97 -14.09 -10.35 16.20
N SER A 98 -13.52 -11.05 15.21
CA SER A 98 -14.23 -11.99 14.33
C SER A 98 -13.52 -13.33 14.17
N GLY A 99 -12.37 -13.53 14.81
CA GLY A 99 -11.59 -14.75 14.77
C GLY A 99 -10.61 -14.85 13.60
N PRO A 100 -9.82 -15.94 13.54
CA PRO A 100 -8.76 -16.12 12.55
C PRO A 100 -9.22 -16.02 11.10
N LEU A 101 -8.34 -15.49 10.25
CA LEU A 101 -8.55 -15.33 8.80
C LEU A 101 -9.67 -14.36 8.39
N SER A 102 -10.23 -13.59 9.32
CA SER A 102 -11.39 -12.74 9.02
C SER A 102 -11.05 -11.58 8.08
N PHE A 103 -9.88 -10.94 8.23
CA PHE A 103 -9.46 -9.88 7.30
C PHE A 103 -9.23 -10.42 5.88
N GLN A 104 -8.55 -11.55 5.75
CA GLN A 104 -8.24 -12.20 4.47
C GLN A 104 -9.52 -12.61 3.73
N ARG A 105 -10.56 -13.04 4.47
CA ARG A 105 -11.88 -13.34 3.92
C ARG A 105 -12.60 -12.09 3.43
N GLU A 106 -12.52 -10.98 4.17
CA GLU A 106 -13.05 -9.70 3.69
C GLU A 106 -12.32 -9.26 2.42
N TYR A 107 -10.99 -9.26 2.43
CA TYR A 107 -10.16 -8.88 1.30
C TYR A 107 -10.55 -9.69 0.04
N ALA A 108 -10.68 -11.01 0.18
CA ALA A 108 -11.13 -11.89 -0.89
C ALA A 108 -12.56 -11.56 -1.38
N SER A 109 -13.49 -11.26 -0.46
CA SER A 109 -14.86 -10.88 -0.82
C SER A 109 -14.91 -9.57 -1.60
N ARG A 110 -14.14 -8.56 -1.16
CA ARG A 110 -14.08 -7.21 -1.75
C ARG A 110 -13.50 -7.19 -3.17
N LEU A 111 -12.59 -8.12 -3.48
CA LEU A 111 -11.99 -8.26 -4.81
C LEU A 111 -12.63 -9.37 -5.66
N SER A 112 -13.69 -10.02 -5.17
CA SER A 112 -14.31 -11.16 -5.85
C SER A 112 -14.84 -10.84 -7.25
N HIS A 113 -15.16 -9.57 -7.55
CA HIS A 113 -15.56 -9.11 -8.88
C HIS A 113 -14.44 -9.13 -9.92
N TRP A 114 -13.20 -9.40 -9.50
CA TRP A 114 -12.04 -9.62 -10.39
C TRP A 114 -11.82 -11.10 -10.74
N LEU A 115 -12.58 -12.03 -10.16
CA LEU A 115 -12.49 -13.44 -10.53
C LEU A 115 -12.84 -13.66 -12.00
N GLY A 116 -11.93 -14.31 -12.74
CA GLY A 116 -12.10 -14.58 -14.17
C GLY A 116 -11.83 -13.39 -15.09
N LYS A 117 -11.40 -12.24 -14.56
CA LYS A 117 -10.92 -11.09 -15.34
C LYS A 117 -9.42 -11.15 -15.51
N ASP A 118 -8.92 -10.49 -16.56
CA ASP A 118 -7.49 -10.21 -16.67
C ASP A 118 -7.05 -9.33 -15.52
N TYR A 119 -5.90 -9.68 -14.94
CA TYR A 119 -5.30 -8.94 -13.86
C TYR A 119 -4.90 -7.52 -14.33
N PRO A 120 -5.03 -6.46 -13.50
CA PRO A 120 -4.58 -5.12 -13.86
C PRO A 120 -3.13 -5.15 -14.39
N THR A 121 -2.89 -4.57 -15.56
CA THR A 121 -1.58 -4.65 -16.20
C THR A 121 -0.50 -4.05 -15.30
N VAL A 122 0.61 -4.78 -15.14
CA VAL A 122 1.82 -4.32 -14.45
C VAL A 122 2.91 -3.90 -15.45
N ALA A 123 2.60 -3.85 -16.74
CA ALA A 123 3.51 -3.40 -17.78
C ALA A 123 3.76 -1.88 -17.69
N LEU A 124 5.02 -1.48 -17.88
CA LEU A 124 5.49 -0.09 -17.90
C LEU A 124 5.08 0.65 -19.18
#